data_AF-A0A7S1YSP2-F1
#
_entry.id   AF-A0A7S1YSP2-F1
#
_cell.length_a   1.000
_cell.length_b   1.000
_cell.length_c   1.000
_cell.angle_alpha   90.00
_cell.angle_beta   90.00
_cell.angle_gamma   90.00
#
_symmetry.space_group_name_H-M   'P 1'
#
loop_
_entity.id
_entity.type
_entity.pdbx_description
1 polymer ?
#
loop_
_entity_poly.entity_id
_entity_poly.type
_entity_poly.pdbx_seq_one_letter_code
_entity_poly.pdbx_strand_id
1 'polypeptide(L)'
;STLATAKVTRLLCLLCSDPSVGEQLRPHLFGLLALSGASYPPSGIHIASAASSVILSFSENCLSASLVWFLHDRKMIVHMTDDIKELCGMTAVSSPSSATRCLYGEAAEHAGLWVVALRTVVNLVTHSCNYQCLELLKDFDAAGGYHVLCYGILNSSPEHLPRMLELVATLVCCRTDAPSSNSSLAASDGIHGTSLPSDQITQNNKDIDTEHIATNPDAFEIVEDLMVRSVPFLAAYVEAHSGQRPDMSSPESLRSLASFSVETAHTVRSSATATNDANAGQSVDLARELLLSTLHLYSDHGKNYDLIESRYHILAH
;
A
#
# COMPACT_ATOMS: atom_id res chain seq x y z
N SER A 1 -22.18 22.65 4.47
CA SER A 1 -22.25 21.22 4.11
C SER A 1 -21.21 20.39 4.87
N THR A 2 -19.94 20.77 4.84
CA THR A 2 -18.81 20.08 5.52
C THR A 2 -19.06 19.70 6.99
N LEU A 3 -19.64 20.59 7.80
CA LEU A 3 -19.96 20.30 9.21
C LEU A 3 -20.98 19.16 9.37
N ALA A 4 -21.96 19.07 8.47
CA ALA A 4 -22.94 17.99 8.51
C ALA A 4 -22.27 16.66 8.16
N THR A 5 -21.45 16.65 7.10
CA THR A 5 -20.63 15.49 6.73
C THR A 5 -19.77 15.04 7.89
N ALA A 6 -19.05 15.94 8.55
CA ALA A 6 -18.20 15.62 9.69
C ALA A 6 -18.96 14.97 10.87
N LYS A 7 -20.19 15.45 11.16
CA LYS A 7 -21.05 14.85 12.19
C LYS A 7 -21.50 13.44 11.78
N VAL A 8 -21.87 13.24 10.52
CA VAL A 8 -22.26 11.93 9.99
C VAL A 8 -21.08 10.97 10.01
N THR A 9 -19.90 11.39 9.55
CA THR A 9 -18.66 10.60 9.62
C THR A 9 -18.37 10.16 11.04
N ARG A 10 -18.39 11.09 12.02
CA ARG A 10 -18.13 10.75 13.42
C ARG A 10 -19.11 9.73 13.97
N LEU A 11 -20.40 9.87 13.65
CA LEU A 11 -21.42 8.92 14.07
C LEU A 11 -21.17 7.54 13.44
N LEU A 12 -20.90 7.48 12.13
CA LEU A 12 -20.67 6.22 11.42
C LEU A 12 -19.39 5.52 11.89
N CYS A 13 -18.29 6.24 12.11
CA CYS A 13 -17.07 5.68 12.70
C CYS A 13 -17.32 5.15 14.13
N LEU A 14 -18.12 5.86 14.94
CA LEU A 14 -18.48 5.37 16.28
C LEU A 14 -19.32 4.09 16.20
N LEU A 15 -20.23 3.98 15.24
CA LEU A 15 -20.98 2.75 15.00
C LEU A 15 -20.06 1.61 14.53
N CYS A 16 -19.07 1.91 13.69
CA CYS A 16 -18.09 0.91 13.24
C CYS A 16 -17.16 0.43 14.37
N SER A 17 -17.16 1.08 15.54
CA SER A 17 -16.43 0.58 16.72
C SER A 17 -17.10 -0.65 17.36
N ASP A 18 -18.34 -0.96 16.99
CA ASP A 18 -19.06 -2.16 17.42
C ASP A 18 -19.05 -3.22 16.30
N PRO A 19 -18.36 -4.37 16.48
CA PRO A 19 -18.27 -5.42 15.46
C PRO A 19 -19.64 -5.97 15.00
N SER A 20 -20.68 -5.88 15.84
CA SER A 20 -22.03 -6.36 15.49
C SER A 20 -22.70 -5.56 14.38
N VAL A 21 -22.18 -4.36 14.07
CA VAL A 21 -22.67 -3.47 13.03
C VAL A 21 -22.18 -3.90 11.64
N GLY A 22 -21.07 -4.64 11.54
CA GLY A 22 -20.43 -4.98 10.26
C GLY A 22 -21.37 -5.65 9.26
N GLU A 23 -22.06 -6.72 9.67
CA GLU A 23 -23.00 -7.43 8.79
C GLU A 23 -24.28 -6.61 8.49
N GLN A 24 -24.65 -5.69 9.37
CA GLN A 24 -25.81 -4.80 9.15
C GLN A 24 -25.52 -3.74 8.08
N LEU A 25 -24.25 -3.34 7.93
CA LEU A 25 -23.82 -2.38 6.91
C LEU A 25 -23.71 -3.00 5.52
N ARG A 26 -23.75 -4.34 5.39
CA ARG A 26 -23.57 -5.08 4.13
C ARG A 26 -24.37 -4.51 2.93
N PRO A 27 -25.66 -4.12 3.05
CA PRO A 27 -26.41 -3.53 1.93
C PRO A 27 -25.89 -2.16 1.48
N HIS A 28 -25.19 -1.45 2.36
CA HIS A 28 -24.73 -0.07 2.15
C HIS A 28 -23.24 0.01 1.78
N LEU A 29 -22.47 -1.07 1.95
CA LEU A 29 -21.04 -1.11 1.66
C LEU A 29 -20.73 -0.71 0.21
N PHE A 30 -21.53 -1.13 -0.78
CA PHE A 30 -21.30 -0.76 -2.18
C PHE A 30 -21.28 0.74 -2.39
N GLY A 31 -22.31 1.43 -1.89
CA GLY A 31 -22.40 2.87 -2.01
C GLY A 31 -21.25 3.55 -1.25
N LEU A 32 -20.92 3.07 -0.05
CA LEU A 32 -19.85 3.65 0.74
C LEU A 32 -18.48 3.50 0.07
N LEU A 33 -18.15 2.31 -0.44
CA LEU A 33 -16.88 2.03 -1.12
C LEU A 33 -16.73 2.86 -2.40
N ALA A 34 -17.79 2.94 -3.22
CA ALA A 34 -17.80 3.76 -4.43
C ALA A 34 -17.56 5.25 -4.14
N LEU A 35 -18.05 5.77 -3.01
CA LEU A 35 -17.82 7.18 -2.63
C LEU A 35 -16.35 7.49 -2.34
N SER A 36 -15.51 6.51 -2.04
CA SER A 36 -14.08 6.75 -1.74
C SER A 36 -13.20 6.88 -2.99
N GLY A 37 -13.56 6.23 -4.09
CA GLY A 37 -12.85 6.27 -5.38
C GLY A 37 -13.47 7.22 -6.42
N ALA A 38 -14.69 7.71 -6.17
CA ALA A 38 -15.38 8.60 -7.09
C ALA A 38 -14.64 9.94 -7.29
N SER A 39 -14.82 10.53 -8.47
CA SER A 39 -14.37 11.89 -8.76
C SER A 39 -15.32 12.93 -8.15
N TYR A 40 -14.74 13.98 -7.56
CA TYR A 40 -15.50 15.04 -6.90
C TYR A 40 -15.13 16.41 -7.45
N PRO A 41 -16.07 17.38 -7.46
CA PRO A 41 -15.69 18.78 -7.58
C PRO A 41 -14.89 19.24 -6.36
N PRO A 42 -14.15 20.36 -6.43
CA PRO A 42 -13.39 20.89 -5.30
C PRO A 42 -14.21 21.05 -4.01
N SER A 43 -15.49 21.41 -4.13
CA SER A 43 -16.40 21.54 -2.99
C SER A 43 -16.81 20.20 -2.36
N GLY A 44 -16.61 19.07 -3.05
CA GLY A 44 -17.05 17.73 -2.67
C GLY A 44 -15.96 16.83 -2.07
N ILE A 45 -14.70 17.26 -2.04
CA ILE A 45 -13.55 16.45 -1.57
C ILE A 45 -13.78 15.85 -0.17
N HIS A 46 -14.40 16.63 0.72
CA HIS A 46 -14.72 16.21 2.09
C HIS A 46 -15.63 14.97 2.17
N ILE A 47 -16.38 14.64 1.11
CA ILE A 47 -17.21 13.43 1.03
C ILE A 47 -16.33 12.20 0.82
N ALA A 48 -15.34 12.26 -0.08
CA ALA A 48 -14.36 11.19 -0.26
C ALA A 48 -13.59 10.92 1.03
N SER A 49 -13.11 11.98 1.69
CA SER A 49 -12.39 11.86 2.96
C SER A 49 -13.28 11.26 4.05
N ALA A 50 -14.54 11.67 4.11
CA ALA A 50 -15.51 11.12 5.05
C ALA A 50 -15.80 9.64 4.81
N ALA A 51 -16.02 9.24 3.56
CA ALA A 51 -16.25 7.85 3.18
C ALA A 51 -15.02 6.99 3.52
N SER A 52 -13.82 7.46 3.16
CA SER A 52 -12.54 6.84 3.51
C SER A 52 -12.43 6.60 5.02
N SER A 53 -12.67 7.60 5.86
CA SER A 53 -12.61 7.44 7.32
C SER A 53 -13.58 6.39 7.86
N VAL A 54 -14.79 6.29 7.31
CA VAL A 54 -15.75 5.25 7.72
C VAL A 54 -15.29 3.88 7.26
N ILE A 55 -14.77 3.75 6.03
CA ILE A 55 -14.27 2.49 5.49
C ILE A 55 -13.05 2.00 6.28
N LEU A 56 -12.14 2.89 6.68
CA LEU A 56 -11.00 2.54 7.54
C LEU A 56 -11.47 2.01 8.89
N SER A 57 -12.39 2.73 9.54
CA SER A 57 -12.95 2.27 10.82
C SER A 57 -13.71 0.95 10.68
N PHE A 58 -14.41 0.74 9.56
CA PHE A 58 -15.06 -0.53 9.22
C PHE A 58 -14.04 -1.64 8.97
N SER A 59 -12.95 -1.37 8.23
CA SER A 59 -11.93 -2.37 7.93
C SER A 59 -11.21 -2.86 9.17
N GLU A 60 -10.94 -1.95 10.11
CA GLU A 60 -10.27 -2.25 11.37
C GLU A 60 -11.13 -3.07 12.34
N ASN A 61 -12.42 -2.77 12.44
CA ASN A 61 -13.23 -3.21 13.59
C ASN A 61 -14.43 -4.09 13.21
N CYS A 62 -14.92 -4.00 11.97
CA CYS A 62 -16.18 -4.61 11.53
C CYS A 62 -15.99 -5.72 10.49
N LEU A 63 -14.78 -5.93 9.97
CA LEU A 63 -14.56 -7.02 9.00
C LEU A 63 -14.77 -8.39 9.66
N SER A 64 -15.17 -9.33 8.81
CA SER A 64 -15.33 -10.74 9.13
C SER A 64 -14.97 -11.54 7.89
N ALA A 65 -14.63 -12.82 8.05
CA ALA A 65 -14.39 -13.69 6.89
C ALA A 65 -15.58 -13.71 5.91
N SER A 66 -16.81 -13.69 6.42
CA SER A 66 -18.05 -13.59 5.63
C SER A 66 -18.10 -12.31 4.79
N LEU A 67 -17.77 -11.16 5.39
CA LEU A 67 -17.74 -9.88 4.69
C LEU A 67 -16.60 -9.81 3.66
N VAL A 68 -15.44 -10.36 3.97
CA VAL A 68 -14.31 -10.42 3.03
C VAL A 68 -14.69 -11.22 1.78
N TRP A 69 -15.28 -12.41 1.94
CA TRP A 69 -15.78 -13.21 0.82
C TRP A 69 -16.89 -12.50 0.06
N PHE A 70 -17.80 -11.82 0.75
CA PHE A 70 -18.83 -11.03 0.10
C PHE A 70 -18.26 -9.90 -0.77
N LEU A 71 -17.22 -9.20 -0.31
CA LEU A 71 -16.53 -8.16 -1.08
C LEU A 71 -15.81 -8.75 -2.30
N HIS A 72 -15.19 -9.93 -2.14
CA HIS A 72 -14.52 -10.67 -3.20
C HIS A 72 -15.48 -11.13 -4.30
N ASP A 73 -16.59 -11.78 -3.93
CA ASP A 73 -17.62 -12.28 -4.86
C ASP A 73 -18.19 -11.15 -5.72
N ARG A 74 -18.17 -9.94 -5.18
CA ARG A 74 -18.70 -8.73 -5.81
C ARG A 74 -17.63 -7.90 -6.51
N LYS A 75 -16.38 -8.38 -6.52
CA LYS A 75 -15.22 -7.75 -7.17
C LYS A 75 -15.02 -6.31 -6.74
N MET A 76 -15.22 -6.05 -5.45
CA MET A 76 -15.19 -4.69 -4.93
C MET A 76 -13.82 -4.04 -5.04
N ILE A 77 -12.76 -4.78 -4.74
CA ILE A 77 -11.39 -4.26 -4.85
C ILE A 77 -11.03 -3.97 -6.30
N VAL A 78 -11.48 -4.81 -7.25
CA VAL A 78 -11.28 -4.57 -8.68
C VAL A 78 -11.95 -3.25 -9.09
N HIS A 79 -13.23 -3.06 -8.75
CA HIS A 79 -13.95 -1.83 -9.06
C HIS A 79 -13.32 -0.59 -8.42
N MET A 80 -12.95 -0.66 -7.13
CA MET A 80 -12.27 0.45 -6.46
C MET A 80 -10.92 0.77 -7.11
N THR A 81 -10.17 -0.23 -7.55
CA THR A 81 -8.88 -0.04 -8.20
C THR A 81 -9.04 0.57 -9.59
N ASP A 82 -10.07 0.17 -10.34
CA ASP A 82 -10.41 0.78 -11.64
C ASP A 82 -10.87 2.24 -11.49
N ASP A 83 -11.68 2.55 -10.47
CA ASP A 83 -12.07 3.92 -10.14
C ASP A 83 -10.83 4.78 -9.83
N ILE A 84 -9.85 4.23 -9.11
CA ILE A 84 -8.58 4.92 -8.80
C ILE A 84 -7.77 5.14 -10.08
N LYS A 85 -7.71 4.18 -11.01
CA LYS A 85 -7.01 4.38 -12.30
C LYS A 85 -7.62 5.54 -13.08
N GLU A 86 -8.94 5.64 -13.12
CA GLU A 86 -9.64 6.75 -13.78
C GLU A 86 -9.35 8.07 -13.06
N LEU A 87 -9.42 8.09 -11.72
CA LEU A 87 -9.08 9.25 -10.89
C LEU A 87 -7.63 9.72 -11.11
N CYS A 88 -6.70 8.79 -11.28
CA CYS A 88 -5.29 9.04 -11.58
C CYS A 88 -5.02 9.45 -13.03
N GLY A 89 -6.02 9.35 -13.92
CA GLY A 89 -5.86 9.60 -15.34
C GLY A 89 -5.05 8.52 -16.09
N MET A 90 -4.93 7.33 -15.51
CA MET A 90 -4.24 6.18 -16.14
C MET A 90 -5.08 5.54 -17.25
N THR A 91 -6.40 5.76 -17.24
CA THR A 91 -7.35 5.30 -18.25
C THR A 91 -8.06 6.49 -18.89
N ALA A 92 -8.48 6.33 -20.15
CA ALA A 92 -9.25 7.36 -20.83
C ALA A 92 -10.61 7.53 -20.14
N VAL A 93 -10.92 8.76 -19.71
CA VAL A 93 -12.21 9.10 -19.08
C VAL A 93 -13.34 8.79 -20.05
N SER A 94 -14.28 7.95 -19.62
CA SER A 94 -15.43 7.56 -20.42
C SER A 94 -16.43 8.72 -20.50
N SER A 95 -16.32 9.54 -21.56
CA SER A 95 -17.22 10.65 -21.94
C SER A 95 -17.00 12.03 -21.27
N PRO A 96 -16.76 13.09 -22.06
CA PRO A 96 -16.44 14.45 -21.57
C PRO A 96 -17.66 15.31 -21.21
N SER A 97 -18.91 14.81 -21.30
CA SER A 97 -20.10 15.65 -21.16
C SER A 97 -20.44 16.06 -19.72
N SER A 98 -19.88 15.39 -18.72
CA SER A 98 -20.04 15.71 -17.28
C SER A 98 -18.71 16.08 -16.60
N ALA A 99 -17.58 15.97 -17.32
CA ALA A 99 -16.21 16.05 -16.81
C ALA A 99 -15.73 17.47 -16.50
N THR A 100 -16.52 18.51 -16.77
CA THR A 100 -16.07 19.91 -16.62
C THR A 100 -16.02 20.42 -15.18
N ARG A 101 -16.46 19.64 -14.18
CA ARG A 101 -16.49 20.08 -12.78
C ARG A 101 -15.83 19.15 -11.77
N CYS A 102 -15.58 17.89 -12.11
CA CYS A 102 -14.92 16.94 -11.21
C CYS A 102 -13.41 16.94 -11.42
N LEU A 103 -12.67 16.67 -10.35
CA LEU A 103 -11.23 16.60 -10.35
C LEU A 103 -10.75 15.23 -10.84
N TYR A 104 -9.75 15.24 -11.72
CA TYR A 104 -9.07 14.07 -12.26
C TYR A 104 -7.58 14.37 -12.46
N GLY A 105 -6.77 13.32 -12.57
CA GLY A 105 -5.34 13.44 -12.82
C GLY A 105 -4.65 14.28 -11.76
N GLU A 106 -3.73 15.14 -12.20
CA GLU A 106 -2.96 16.05 -11.34
C GLU A 106 -3.84 16.95 -10.45
N ALA A 107 -5.01 17.38 -10.94
CA ALA A 107 -5.92 18.21 -10.14
C ALA A 107 -6.58 17.43 -8.99
N ALA A 108 -6.80 16.12 -9.17
CA ALA A 108 -7.26 15.23 -8.10
C ALA A 108 -6.13 14.90 -7.12
N GLU A 109 -4.89 14.75 -7.62
CA GLU A 109 -3.69 14.58 -6.80
C GLU A 109 -3.51 15.77 -5.85
N HIS A 110 -3.50 17.00 -6.37
CA HIS A 110 -3.33 18.22 -5.58
C HIS A 110 -4.42 18.40 -4.53
N ALA A 111 -5.62 17.89 -4.80
CA ALA A 111 -6.74 17.87 -3.87
C ALA A 111 -6.66 16.76 -2.80
N GLY A 112 -5.66 15.88 -2.88
CA GLY A 112 -5.45 14.75 -1.98
C GLY A 112 -6.36 13.55 -2.24
N LEU A 113 -7.13 13.55 -3.34
CA LEU A 113 -8.10 12.48 -3.64
C LEU A 113 -7.39 11.15 -3.93
N TRP A 114 -6.21 11.19 -4.56
CA TRP A 114 -5.41 9.98 -4.81
C TRP A 114 -5.02 9.29 -3.50
N VAL A 115 -4.45 10.05 -2.55
CA VAL A 115 -4.05 9.54 -1.24
C VAL A 115 -5.25 8.95 -0.52
N VAL A 116 -6.40 9.64 -0.53
CA VAL A 116 -7.63 9.18 0.11
C VAL A 116 -8.09 7.84 -0.47
N ALA A 117 -8.17 7.72 -1.79
CA ALA A 117 -8.66 6.52 -2.44
C ALA A 117 -7.70 5.34 -2.27
N LEU A 118 -6.40 5.54 -2.52
CA LEU A 118 -5.36 4.52 -2.35
C LEU A 118 -5.26 4.07 -0.89
N ARG A 119 -5.26 4.99 0.07
CA ARG A 119 -5.26 4.64 1.50
C ARG A 119 -6.44 3.76 1.86
N THR A 120 -7.61 4.07 1.31
CA THR A 120 -8.84 3.32 1.58
C THR A 120 -8.75 1.88 1.09
N VAL A 121 -8.37 1.68 -0.18
CA VAL A 121 -8.29 0.32 -0.76
C VAL A 121 -7.15 -0.49 -0.12
N VAL A 122 -5.97 0.13 0.10
CA VAL A 122 -4.82 -0.54 0.71
C VAL A 122 -5.15 -1.01 2.12
N ASN A 123 -5.71 -0.15 2.97
CA ASN A 123 -6.06 -0.55 4.33
C ASN A 123 -7.18 -1.60 4.34
N LEU A 124 -8.18 -1.50 3.46
CA LEU A 124 -9.23 -2.51 3.38
C LEU A 124 -8.67 -3.89 3.04
N VAL A 125 -7.75 -3.95 2.07
CA VAL A 125 -7.04 -5.18 1.69
C VAL A 125 -6.16 -5.66 2.85
N THR A 126 -5.38 -4.77 3.47
CA THR A 126 -4.48 -5.14 4.56
C THR A 126 -5.21 -5.69 5.77
N HIS A 127 -6.29 -5.05 6.21
CA HIS A 127 -7.08 -5.57 7.32
C HIS A 127 -7.79 -6.89 6.97
N SER A 128 -8.10 -7.14 5.70
CA SER A 128 -8.66 -8.43 5.29
C SER A 128 -7.68 -9.60 5.44
N CYS A 129 -6.35 -9.36 5.27
CA CYS A 129 -5.30 -10.35 5.53
C CYS A 129 -5.39 -10.92 6.96
N ASN A 130 -5.83 -10.12 7.95
CA ASN A 130 -5.95 -10.55 9.35
C ASN A 130 -6.99 -11.65 9.58
N TYR A 131 -7.92 -11.86 8.64
CA TYR A 131 -8.94 -12.91 8.70
C TYR A 131 -8.56 -14.16 7.90
N GLN A 132 -7.26 -14.37 7.66
CA GLN A 132 -6.71 -15.52 6.93
C GLN A 132 -7.30 -15.67 5.51
N CYS A 133 -7.67 -14.54 4.91
CA CYS A 133 -8.30 -14.49 3.60
C CYS A 133 -7.50 -13.54 2.71
N LEU A 134 -6.81 -14.11 1.71
CA LEU A 134 -5.97 -13.35 0.78
C LEU A 134 -6.73 -12.95 -0.49
N GLU A 135 -8.02 -13.25 -0.59
CA GLU A 135 -8.77 -13.06 -1.85
C GLU A 135 -8.90 -11.59 -2.26
N LEU A 136 -9.01 -10.67 -1.30
CA LEU A 136 -8.99 -9.24 -1.60
C LEU A 136 -7.60 -8.74 -2.01
N LEU A 137 -6.54 -9.33 -1.47
CA LEU A 137 -5.16 -9.03 -1.90
C LEU A 137 -4.91 -9.55 -3.32
N LYS A 138 -5.42 -10.75 -3.65
CA LYS A 138 -5.37 -11.28 -5.01
C LYS A 138 -6.20 -10.46 -5.99
N ASP A 139 -7.38 -9.99 -5.59
CA ASP A 139 -8.18 -9.08 -6.42
C ASP A 139 -7.45 -7.74 -6.62
N PHE A 140 -6.74 -7.23 -5.61
CA PHE A 140 -5.93 -6.01 -5.71
C PHE A 140 -4.79 -6.20 -6.73
N ASP A 141 -4.06 -7.30 -6.62
CA ASP A 141 -2.98 -7.64 -7.57
C ASP A 141 -3.50 -7.84 -9.00
N ALA A 142 -4.56 -8.65 -9.17
CA ALA A 142 -5.17 -8.91 -10.48
C ALA A 142 -5.73 -7.64 -11.14
N ALA A 143 -6.17 -6.67 -10.34
CA ALA A 143 -6.58 -5.35 -10.82
C ALA A 143 -5.41 -4.40 -11.10
N GLY A 144 -4.16 -4.82 -10.89
CA GLY A 144 -2.97 -3.99 -11.07
C GLY A 144 -2.75 -2.97 -9.95
N GLY A 145 -3.28 -3.20 -8.75
CA GLY A 145 -3.24 -2.28 -7.63
C GLY A 145 -1.84 -1.83 -7.24
N TYR A 146 -0.85 -2.74 -7.27
CA TYR A 146 0.57 -2.39 -7.03
C TYR A 146 1.10 -1.40 -8.07
N HIS A 147 0.77 -1.60 -9.34
CA HIS A 147 1.13 -0.65 -10.40
C HIS A 147 0.46 0.70 -10.18
N VAL A 148 -0.82 0.74 -9.80
CA VAL A 148 -1.53 2.00 -9.54
C VAL A 148 -0.89 2.75 -8.37
N LEU A 149 -0.49 2.05 -7.31
CA LEU A 149 0.23 2.65 -6.19
C LEU A 149 1.61 3.18 -6.61
N CYS A 150 2.40 2.41 -7.36
CA CYS A 150 3.70 2.85 -7.88
C CYS A 150 3.54 4.10 -8.79
N TYR A 151 2.55 4.10 -9.68
CA TYR A 151 2.22 5.26 -10.50
C TYR A 151 1.86 6.48 -9.63
N GLY A 152 1.03 6.28 -8.60
CA GLY A 152 0.66 7.32 -7.65
C GLY A 152 1.89 7.93 -6.99
N ILE A 153 2.83 7.12 -6.50
CA ILE A 153 4.08 7.56 -5.85
C ILE A 153 4.94 8.38 -6.81
N LEU A 154 5.18 7.87 -8.02
CA LEU A 154 6.03 8.54 -9.02
C LEU A 154 5.48 9.89 -9.50
N ASN A 155 4.16 10.09 -9.42
CA ASN A 155 3.48 11.30 -9.89
C ASN A 155 2.90 12.12 -8.72
N SER A 156 3.25 11.83 -7.47
CA SER A 156 2.78 12.57 -6.30
C SER A 156 3.60 13.83 -6.05
N SER A 157 2.92 14.86 -5.56
CA SER A 157 3.55 16.07 -5.04
C SER A 157 4.35 15.80 -3.76
N PRO A 158 5.32 16.68 -3.39
CA PRO A 158 6.09 16.57 -2.16
C PRO A 158 5.24 16.42 -0.89
N GLU A 159 4.04 17.01 -0.87
CA GLU A 159 3.13 16.96 0.29
C GLU A 159 2.52 15.56 0.49
N HIS A 160 2.25 14.86 -0.61
CA HIS A 160 1.55 13.58 -0.60
C HIS A 160 2.49 12.37 -0.63
N LEU A 161 3.72 12.54 -1.12
CA LEU A 161 4.68 11.44 -1.26
C LEU A 161 4.88 10.63 0.03
N PRO A 162 5.15 11.24 1.21
CA PRO A 162 5.36 10.45 2.44
C PRO A 162 4.14 9.58 2.77
N ARG A 163 2.93 10.13 2.61
CA ARG A 163 1.67 9.40 2.86
C ARG A 163 1.47 8.25 1.87
N MET A 164 1.95 8.37 0.63
CA MET A 164 1.89 7.27 -0.34
C MET A 164 2.91 6.17 -0.01
N LEU A 165 4.10 6.53 0.46
CA LEU A 165 5.12 5.57 0.88
C LEU A 165 4.70 4.79 2.15
N GLU A 166 3.98 5.44 3.06
CA GLU A 166 3.34 4.75 4.21
C GLU A 166 2.40 3.62 3.76
N LEU A 167 1.73 3.76 2.61
CA LEU A 167 0.87 2.70 2.07
C LEU A 167 1.69 1.50 1.57
N VAL A 168 2.89 1.73 1.05
CA VAL A 168 3.80 0.64 0.66
C VAL A 168 4.22 -0.13 1.90
N ALA A 169 4.63 0.56 2.98
CA ALA A 169 4.96 -0.09 4.25
C ALA A 169 3.77 -0.90 4.79
N THR A 170 2.54 -0.35 4.69
CA THR A 170 1.31 -1.04 5.08
C THR A 170 1.07 -2.33 4.28
N LEU A 171 1.34 -2.32 2.97
CA LEU A 171 1.21 -3.51 2.11
C LEU A 171 2.31 -4.54 2.35
N VAL A 172 3.56 -4.08 2.55
CA VAL A 172 4.71 -4.93 2.87
C VAL A 172 4.45 -5.75 4.14
N CYS A 173 3.82 -5.13 5.12
CA CYS A 173 3.44 -5.76 6.38
C CYS A 173 2.09 -6.53 6.32
N CYS A 174 1.44 -6.68 5.15
CA CYS A 174 0.22 -7.51 5.03
C CYS A 174 0.57 -8.97 5.29
N ARG A 175 -0.14 -9.60 6.22
CA ARG A 175 0.05 -11.01 6.57
C ARG A 175 -0.34 -11.92 5.40
N THR A 176 0.65 -12.41 4.66
CA THR A 176 0.46 -13.35 3.54
C THR A 176 0.65 -14.82 3.91
N ASP A 177 1.15 -15.11 5.10
CA ASP A 177 1.40 -16.48 5.54
C ASP A 177 0.09 -17.19 5.90
N ALA A 178 -0.23 -18.24 5.15
CA ALA A 178 -1.25 -19.20 5.58
C ALA A 178 -0.76 -19.89 6.87
N PRO A 179 -1.64 -20.17 7.85
CA PRO A 179 -1.22 -20.89 9.05
C PRO A 179 -0.66 -22.24 8.62
N SER A 180 0.63 -22.44 8.89
CA SER A 180 1.29 -23.73 8.75
C SER A 180 0.54 -24.71 9.65
N SER A 181 -0.18 -25.65 9.03
CA SER A 181 -0.83 -26.78 9.67
C SER A 181 0.22 -27.79 10.14
N ASN A 182 1.14 -27.36 11.00
CA ASN A 182 2.17 -28.18 11.62
C ASN A 182 2.12 -28.04 13.14
N SER A 183 0.98 -28.46 13.72
CA SER A 183 0.92 -28.98 15.09
C SER A 183 0.38 -30.40 15.07
N SER A 184 1.03 -31.29 14.31
CA SER A 184 0.90 -32.73 14.51
C SER A 184 1.60 -33.12 15.81
N LEU A 185 0.93 -32.90 16.94
CA LEU A 185 1.31 -33.49 18.22
C LEU A 185 0.41 -34.69 18.50
N ALA A 186 1.00 -35.85 18.23
CA ALA A 186 0.83 -37.13 18.91
C ALA A 186 -0.57 -37.49 19.43
N ALA A 187 -1.18 -38.45 18.72
CA ALA A 187 -2.19 -39.32 19.30
C ALA A 187 -1.66 -39.96 20.60
N SER A 188 -2.37 -39.74 21.70
CA SER A 188 -2.37 -40.59 22.88
C SER A 188 -3.78 -40.57 23.47
N ASP A 189 -4.34 -41.77 23.61
CA ASP A 189 -5.62 -42.12 24.21
C ASP A 189 -5.96 -41.38 25.52
N GLY A 190 -7.25 -41.08 25.71
CA GLY A 190 -7.81 -40.68 27.01
C GLY A 190 -9.25 -40.17 26.95
N ILE A 191 -10.14 -40.82 27.70
CA ILE A 191 -11.62 -40.75 27.66
C ILE A 191 -12.23 -39.56 28.46
N HIS A 192 -13.38 -39.07 27.98
CA HIS A 192 -14.48 -38.31 28.65
C HIS A 192 -14.34 -36.82 29.05
N GLY A 193 -15.35 -36.03 28.64
CA GLY A 193 -15.84 -34.89 29.42
C GLY A 193 -16.29 -33.67 28.60
N THR A 194 -17.57 -33.36 28.64
CA THR A 194 -18.24 -32.13 28.13
C THR A 194 -17.61 -30.82 28.62
N SER A 195 -17.32 -29.87 27.72
CA SER A 195 -17.21 -28.43 28.05
C SER A 195 -17.29 -27.52 26.81
N LEU A 196 -17.77 -26.30 27.05
CA LEU A 196 -18.17 -25.21 26.15
C LEU A 196 -17.04 -24.62 25.28
N PRO A 197 -17.35 -23.86 24.20
CA PRO A 197 -16.34 -23.18 23.38
C PRO A 197 -15.87 -21.89 24.08
N SER A 198 -14.68 -21.91 24.67
CA SER A 198 -14.02 -20.73 25.28
C SER A 198 -12.67 -20.37 24.65
N ASP A 199 -12.42 -20.77 23.40
CA ASP A 199 -11.09 -20.63 22.76
C ASP A 199 -10.93 -19.41 21.84
N GLN A 200 -11.64 -18.30 22.08
CA GLN A 200 -11.42 -17.05 21.33
C GLN A 200 -10.59 -15.98 22.06
N ILE A 201 -10.20 -16.19 23.33
CA ILE A 201 -9.56 -15.13 24.14
C ILE A 201 -8.02 -15.28 24.19
N THR A 202 -7.47 -16.43 23.83
CA THR A 202 -6.03 -16.73 24.03
C THR A 202 -5.14 -16.49 22.79
N GLN A 203 -5.70 -16.06 21.65
CA GLN A 203 -4.95 -15.81 20.41
C GLN A 203 -4.30 -14.42 20.35
N ASN A 204 -4.88 -13.42 21.03
CA ASN A 204 -4.43 -12.02 20.95
C ASN A 204 -3.01 -11.74 21.49
N ASN A 205 -2.43 -12.59 22.34
CA ASN A 205 -1.11 -12.32 22.94
C ASN A 205 0.08 -12.86 22.12
N LYS A 206 -0.14 -13.69 21.09
CA LYS A 206 0.94 -14.13 20.17
C LYS A 206 0.98 -13.32 18.86
N ASP A 207 -0.09 -12.61 18.53
CA ASP A 207 -0.19 -11.86 17.28
C ASP A 207 0.58 -10.53 17.30
N ILE A 208 0.79 -9.91 18.48
CA ILE A 208 1.51 -8.63 18.63
C ILE A 208 2.97 -8.76 18.19
N ASP A 209 3.61 -9.91 18.41
CA ASP A 209 5.01 -10.18 17.98
C ASP A 209 5.15 -10.39 16.47
N THR A 210 4.04 -10.38 15.71
CA THR A 210 4.04 -10.51 14.23
C THR A 210 3.47 -9.29 13.52
N GLU A 211 2.88 -8.37 14.28
CA GLU A 211 2.42 -7.08 13.77
C GLU A 211 3.67 -6.34 13.24
N HIS A 212 3.63 -5.89 11.99
CA HIS A 212 4.74 -5.24 11.28
C HIS A 212 5.86 -6.13 10.71
N ILE A 213 5.73 -7.47 10.72
CA ILE A 213 6.67 -8.30 9.95
C ILE A 213 6.40 -8.14 8.45
N ALA A 214 7.45 -7.79 7.71
CA ALA A 214 7.46 -7.73 6.26
C ALA A 214 7.25 -9.13 5.65
N THR A 215 6.01 -9.46 5.29
CA THR A 215 5.63 -10.79 4.79
C THR A 215 5.17 -10.79 3.34
N ASN A 216 4.74 -9.65 2.80
CA ASN A 216 4.26 -9.54 1.42
C ASN A 216 5.43 -9.20 0.46
N PRO A 217 5.93 -10.17 -0.34
CA PRO A 217 7.05 -9.92 -1.24
C PRO A 217 6.68 -9.02 -2.43
N ASP A 218 5.44 -9.07 -2.91
CA ASP A 218 5.04 -8.34 -4.12
C ASP A 218 5.05 -6.81 -3.88
N ALA A 219 4.76 -6.40 -2.64
CA ALA A 219 4.87 -4.99 -2.24
C ALA A 219 6.33 -4.48 -2.22
N PHE A 220 7.33 -5.36 -2.07
CA PHE A 220 8.74 -4.96 -2.17
C PHE A 220 9.17 -4.66 -3.60
N GLU A 221 8.53 -5.25 -4.60
CA GLU A 221 8.83 -4.94 -6.01
C GLU A 221 8.58 -3.45 -6.29
N ILE A 222 7.60 -2.83 -5.60
CA ILE A 222 7.39 -1.38 -5.66
C ILE A 222 8.61 -0.63 -5.11
N VAL A 223 9.11 -1.01 -3.92
CA VAL A 223 10.28 -0.34 -3.31
C VAL A 223 11.48 -0.44 -4.23
N GLU A 224 11.74 -1.62 -4.80
CA GLU A 224 12.85 -1.82 -5.73
C GLU A 224 12.71 -1.01 -7.03
N ASP A 225 11.53 -1.02 -7.67
CA ASP A 225 11.30 -0.25 -8.91
C ASP A 225 11.47 1.25 -8.64
N LEU A 226 10.97 1.74 -7.50
CA LEU A 226 11.14 3.12 -7.09
C LEU A 226 12.61 3.45 -6.79
N MET A 227 13.38 2.55 -6.16
CA MET A 227 14.81 2.73 -5.94
C MET A 227 15.60 2.81 -7.26
N VAL A 228 15.34 1.91 -8.20
CA VAL A 228 16.00 1.91 -9.52
C VAL A 228 15.76 3.23 -10.27
N ARG A 229 14.54 3.76 -10.19
CA ARG A 229 14.17 5.03 -10.85
C ARG A 229 14.69 6.27 -10.13
N SER A 230 14.78 6.21 -8.80
CA SER A 230 15.12 7.36 -7.96
C SER A 230 16.63 7.54 -7.74
N VAL A 231 17.40 6.46 -7.76
CA VAL A 231 18.85 6.48 -7.53
C VAL A 231 19.59 6.58 -8.88
N PRO A 232 20.27 7.70 -9.18
CA PRO A 232 20.92 7.91 -10.48
C PRO A 232 21.91 6.81 -10.88
N PHE A 233 22.60 6.26 -9.89
CA PHE A 233 23.52 5.14 -10.07
C PHE A 233 22.82 3.87 -10.55
N LEU A 234 21.71 3.49 -9.92
CA LEU A 234 20.95 2.30 -10.30
C LEU A 234 20.29 2.48 -11.66
N ALA A 235 19.74 3.66 -11.93
CA ALA A 235 19.17 4.00 -13.24
C ALA A 235 20.21 3.83 -14.38
N ALA A 236 21.40 4.42 -14.21
CA ALA A 236 22.49 4.33 -15.17
C ALA A 236 23.00 2.88 -15.33
N TYR A 237 23.05 2.11 -14.24
CA TYR A 237 23.48 0.72 -14.28
C TYR A 237 22.50 -0.14 -15.09
N VAL A 238 21.21 -0.02 -14.82
CA VAL A 238 20.15 -0.77 -15.51
C VAL A 238 20.10 -0.43 -17.00
N GLU A 239 20.31 0.84 -17.35
CA GLU A 239 20.43 1.27 -18.75
C GLU A 239 21.65 0.63 -19.45
N ALA A 240 22.82 0.65 -18.80
CA ALA A 240 24.05 0.08 -19.35
C ALA A 240 24.01 -1.46 -19.47
N HIS A 241 23.22 -2.14 -18.65
CA HIS A 241 23.17 -3.61 -18.56
C HIS A 241 21.84 -4.20 -19.06
N SER A 242 21.16 -3.53 -19.99
CA SER A 242 19.96 -4.05 -20.68
C SER A 242 18.82 -4.47 -19.73
N GLY A 243 18.59 -3.68 -18.67
CA GLY A 243 17.55 -3.98 -17.69
C GLY A 243 18.01 -4.85 -16.52
N GLN A 244 19.26 -5.35 -16.54
CA GLN A 244 19.77 -6.17 -15.45
C GLN A 244 20.17 -5.33 -14.24
N ARG A 245 19.86 -5.86 -13.06
CA ARG A 245 20.22 -5.25 -11.78
C ARG A 245 21.65 -5.60 -11.37
N PRO A 246 22.27 -4.78 -10.50
CA PRO A 246 23.56 -5.11 -9.91
C PRO A 246 23.55 -6.47 -9.21
N ASP A 247 24.44 -7.37 -9.63
CA ASP A 247 24.70 -8.60 -8.91
C ASP A 247 25.73 -8.33 -7.80
N MET A 248 25.38 -8.64 -6.55
CA MET A 248 26.28 -8.52 -5.39
C MET A 248 26.77 -9.87 -4.85
N SER A 249 26.47 -10.97 -5.53
CA SER A 249 26.81 -12.31 -5.07
C SER A 249 28.32 -12.62 -5.13
N SER A 250 29.06 -11.93 -5.99
CA SER A 250 30.48 -12.21 -6.23
C SER A 250 31.40 -11.02 -5.91
N PRO A 251 32.63 -11.27 -5.41
CA PRO A 251 33.62 -10.22 -5.16
C PRO A 251 34.03 -9.45 -6.43
N GLU A 252 33.96 -10.10 -7.58
CA GLU A 252 34.28 -9.49 -8.88
C GLU A 252 33.17 -8.55 -9.33
N SER A 253 31.91 -8.97 -9.17
CA SER A 253 30.73 -8.15 -9.41
C SER A 253 30.77 -6.89 -8.53
N LEU A 254 31.13 -7.02 -7.25
CA LEU A 254 31.28 -5.88 -6.34
C LEU A 254 32.37 -4.89 -6.76
N ARG A 255 33.52 -5.36 -7.26
CA ARG A 255 34.58 -4.46 -7.77
C ARG A 255 34.14 -3.74 -9.05
N SER A 256 33.47 -4.45 -9.95
CA SER A 256 32.91 -3.85 -11.16
C SER A 256 31.87 -2.78 -10.80
N LEU A 257 30.99 -3.09 -9.85
CA LEU A 257 29.96 -2.19 -9.36
C LEU A 257 30.55 -0.93 -8.70
N ALA A 258 31.57 -1.09 -7.86
CA ALA A 258 32.28 0.04 -7.24
C ALA A 258 33.01 0.91 -8.27
N SER A 259 33.55 0.31 -9.33
CA SER A 259 34.19 1.07 -10.42
C SER A 259 33.14 1.87 -11.20
N PHE A 260 32.01 1.23 -11.52
CA PHE A 260 30.88 1.86 -12.20
C PHE A 260 30.26 3.00 -11.36
N SER A 261 30.18 2.84 -10.04
CA SER A 261 29.62 3.88 -9.16
C SER A 261 30.48 5.14 -9.13
N VAL A 262 31.81 4.99 -9.11
CA VAL A 262 32.75 6.12 -9.19
C VAL A 262 32.65 6.82 -10.55
N GLU A 263 32.59 6.07 -11.64
CA GLU A 263 32.44 6.63 -12.99
C GLU A 263 31.10 7.37 -13.16
N THR A 264 30.02 6.78 -12.66
CA THR A 264 28.69 7.41 -12.68
C THR A 264 28.68 8.67 -11.84
N ALA A 265 29.24 8.63 -10.61
CA ALA A 265 29.33 9.80 -9.75
C ALA A 265 30.16 10.93 -10.39
N HIS A 266 31.24 10.59 -11.09
CA HIS A 266 32.02 11.56 -11.85
C HIS A 266 31.20 12.19 -12.98
N THR A 267 30.46 11.38 -13.73
CA THR A 267 29.60 11.83 -14.83
C THR A 267 28.49 12.76 -14.34
N VAL A 268 27.75 12.36 -13.29
CA VAL A 268 26.67 13.15 -12.70
C VAL A 268 27.18 14.48 -12.14
N ARG A 269 28.34 14.49 -11.46
CA ARG A 269 28.93 15.73 -10.95
C ARG A 269 29.37 16.66 -12.09
N SER A 270 29.96 16.09 -13.14
CA SER A 270 30.45 16.85 -14.30
C SER A 270 29.29 17.45 -15.12
N SER A 271 28.17 16.74 -15.23
CA SER A 271 26.96 17.24 -15.90
C SER A 271 26.23 18.28 -15.07
N ALA A 272 26.14 18.11 -13.74
CA ALA A 272 25.52 19.09 -12.84
C ALA A 272 26.22 20.46 -12.88
N THR A 273 27.55 20.49 -13.09
CA THR A 273 28.28 21.75 -13.29
C THR A 273 28.01 22.44 -14.64
N ALA A 274 27.43 21.75 -15.62
CA ALA A 274 27.13 22.30 -16.95
C ALA A 274 25.72 22.88 -17.07
N THR A 275 24.78 22.43 -16.24
CA THR A 275 23.37 22.85 -16.26
C THR A 275 23.01 23.65 -15.01
N ASN A 276 23.49 24.90 -14.92
CA ASN A 276 22.97 25.90 -13.99
C ASN A 276 21.67 26.51 -14.56
N ASP A 277 20.66 25.68 -14.81
CA ASP A 277 19.32 26.17 -15.17
C ASP A 277 18.47 26.35 -13.91
N ALA A 278 17.93 27.56 -13.80
CA ALA A 278 17.26 28.16 -12.64
C ALA A 278 15.89 27.53 -12.27
N ASN A 279 15.70 26.23 -12.49
CA ASN A 279 14.46 25.49 -12.19
C ASN A 279 14.67 24.34 -11.19
N ALA A 280 15.73 24.34 -10.38
CA ALA A 280 15.90 23.42 -9.24
C ALA A 280 14.97 23.74 -8.05
N GLY A 281 13.72 24.12 -8.35
CA GLY A 281 12.67 24.26 -7.36
C GLY A 281 12.15 22.88 -6.98
N GLN A 282 12.53 22.40 -5.79
CA GLN A 282 11.85 21.32 -5.06
C GLN A 282 11.56 20.04 -5.87
N SER A 283 12.53 19.51 -6.61
CA SER A 283 12.43 18.10 -7.01
C SER A 283 12.46 17.25 -5.74
N VAL A 284 11.37 16.55 -5.46
CA VAL A 284 11.27 15.67 -4.30
C VAL A 284 12.38 14.64 -4.37
N ASP A 285 13.17 14.55 -3.30
CA ASP A 285 14.21 13.54 -3.18
C ASP A 285 13.55 12.20 -2.82
N LEU A 286 12.93 11.57 -3.84
CA LEU A 286 12.27 10.28 -3.72
C LEU A 286 13.22 9.23 -3.14
N ALA A 287 14.51 9.26 -3.49
CA ALA A 287 15.52 8.35 -2.96
C ALA A 287 15.68 8.52 -1.44
N ARG A 288 15.74 9.76 -0.96
CA ARG A 288 15.78 10.05 0.48
C ARG A 288 14.52 9.59 1.20
N GLU A 289 13.33 9.90 0.68
CA GLU A 289 12.08 9.49 1.32
C GLU A 289 11.91 7.97 1.35
N LEU A 290 12.28 7.27 0.26
CA LEU A 290 12.34 5.81 0.21
C LEU A 290 13.29 5.23 1.24
N LEU A 291 14.48 5.81 1.38
CA LEU A 291 15.45 5.38 2.38
C LEU A 291 14.88 5.56 3.80
N LEU A 292 14.25 6.70 4.09
CA LEU A 292 13.61 6.94 5.39
C LEU A 292 12.49 5.94 5.67
N SER A 293 11.60 5.68 4.70
CA SER A 293 10.53 4.69 4.84
C SER A 293 11.07 3.28 5.05
N THR A 294 12.14 2.90 4.34
CA THR A 294 12.77 1.58 4.50
C THR A 294 13.46 1.44 5.85
N LEU A 295 14.16 2.48 6.31
CA LEU A 295 14.76 2.49 7.65
C LEU A 295 13.70 2.38 8.74
N HIS A 296 12.55 3.01 8.56
CA HIS A 296 11.42 2.86 9.48
C HIS A 296 10.93 1.41 9.50
N LEU A 297 10.75 0.79 8.33
CA LEU A 297 10.37 -0.61 8.22
C LEU A 297 11.36 -1.56 8.93
N TYR A 298 12.68 -1.28 8.89
CA TYR A 298 13.66 -2.03 9.67
C TYR A 298 13.52 -1.82 11.18
N SER A 299 13.18 -0.61 11.60
CA SER A 299 13.01 -0.28 13.01
C SER A 299 11.73 -0.86 13.62
N ASP A 300 10.69 -1.08 12.80
CA ASP A 300 9.37 -1.52 13.26
C ASP A 300 9.38 -2.96 13.79
N HIS A 301 10.26 -3.82 13.26
CA HIS A 301 10.38 -5.19 13.75
C HIS A 301 11.79 -5.76 13.58
N GLY A 302 12.32 -6.40 14.64
CA GLY A 302 13.72 -6.87 14.69
C GLY A 302 14.10 -7.93 13.63
N LYS A 303 13.13 -8.63 13.03
CA LYS A 303 13.35 -9.58 11.93
C LYS A 303 13.34 -8.93 10.54
N ASN A 304 12.84 -7.71 10.40
CA ASN A 304 12.67 -7.08 9.09
C ASN A 304 14.02 -6.85 8.41
N TYR A 305 15.07 -6.50 9.17
CA TYR A 305 16.41 -6.36 8.62
C TYR A 305 16.87 -7.64 7.90
N ASP A 306 16.87 -8.79 8.59
CA ASP A 306 17.33 -10.05 8.02
C ASP A 306 16.45 -10.49 6.82
N LEU A 307 15.13 -10.34 6.93
CA LEU A 307 14.19 -10.75 5.89
C LEU A 307 14.36 -9.96 4.60
N ILE A 308 14.53 -8.65 4.71
CA ILE A 308 14.57 -7.75 3.56
C ILE A 308 15.97 -7.76 2.95
N GLU A 309 17.02 -7.66 3.77
CA GLU A 309 18.40 -7.63 3.27
C GLU A 309 18.85 -8.98 2.71
N SER A 310 18.33 -10.11 3.18
CA SER A 310 18.64 -11.42 2.59
C SER A 310 18.08 -11.61 1.18
N ARG A 311 17.05 -10.84 0.80
CA ARG A 311 16.34 -11.01 -0.47
C ARG A 311 16.52 -9.86 -1.44
N TYR A 312 16.60 -8.62 -0.95
CA TYR A 312 16.51 -7.41 -1.75
C TYR A 312 17.73 -6.48 -1.63
N HIS A 313 18.62 -6.72 -0.66
CA HIS A 313 19.89 -5.99 -0.51
C HIS A 313 19.76 -4.45 -0.53
N ILE A 314 18.65 -3.90 0.00
CA ILE A 314 18.25 -2.50 -0.18
C ILE A 314 19.33 -1.53 0.33
N LEU A 315 19.93 -1.76 1.50
CA LEU A 315 20.98 -0.90 2.06
C LEU A 315 22.37 -1.14 1.46
N ALA A 316 22.56 -2.22 0.71
CA ALA A 316 23.83 -2.51 0.06
C ALA A 316 23.98 -1.80 -1.30
N HIS A 317 22.90 -1.20 -1.80
CA HIS A 317 22.86 -0.45 -3.07
C HIS A 317 23.35 1.00 -2.96
#